data_AF-A0A0E3P5R5-F1
#
_entry.id   AF-A0A0E3P5R5-F1
#
_cell.length_a   1.000
_cell.length_b   1.000
_cell.length_c   1.000
_cell.angle_alpha   90.00
_cell.angle_beta   90.00
_cell.angle_gamma   90.00
#
_symmetry.space_group_name_H-M   'P 1'
#
loop_
_entity.id
_entity.type
_entity.pdbx_description
1 polymer ?
#
loop_
_entity_poly.entity_id
_entity_poly.type
_entity_poly.pdbx_seq_one_letter_code
_entity_poly.pdbx_strand_id
1 'polypeptide(L)'
;MYDVLDLYEEDYDPKRPIIRLDEKPKQLLEDKRNPIPMKPGSPEKYDYEYVRNGTANIFVAVEFKAGKRTTQVTQRRTMVDFAQFMKRLVIEKYSQAKV
;
A
#
# COMPACT_ATOMS: atom_id res chain seq x y z
N MET A 1 -8.83 -23.42 -7.97
CA MET A 1 -9.51 -22.15 -7.55
C MET A 1 -9.69 -22.12 -6.04
N TYR A 2 -10.06 -23.24 -5.42
CA TYR A 2 -10.15 -23.36 -3.96
C TYR A 2 -8.79 -23.52 -3.27
N ASP A 3 -7.72 -23.86 -4.01
CA ASP A 3 -6.38 -24.08 -3.47
C ASP A 3 -5.82 -22.85 -2.72
N VAL A 4 -6.24 -21.64 -3.11
CA VAL A 4 -5.88 -20.39 -2.42
C VAL A 4 -6.62 -20.26 -1.09
N LEU A 5 -7.86 -20.74 -1.02
CA LEU A 5 -8.64 -20.76 0.22
C LEU A 5 -8.05 -21.80 1.18
N ASP A 6 -7.72 -22.99 0.70
CA ASP A 6 -7.04 -24.03 1.48
C ASP A 6 -5.71 -23.50 2.06
N LEU A 7 -4.91 -22.83 1.22
CA LEU A 7 -3.68 -22.15 1.67
C LEU A 7 -3.97 -21.11 2.77
N TYR A 8 -5.06 -20.35 2.65
CA TYR A 8 -5.40 -19.32 3.64
C TYR A 8 -5.95 -19.92 4.94
N GLU A 9 -6.44 -21.14 4.91
CA GLU A 9 -6.90 -21.88 6.09
C GLU A 9 -5.72 -22.47 6.88
N GLU A 10 -4.61 -22.83 6.24
CA GLU A 10 -3.41 -23.42 6.89
C GLU A 10 -2.96 -22.66 8.15
N ASP A 11 -2.66 -23.36 9.24
CA ASP A 11 -2.17 -22.74 10.47
C ASP A 11 -0.95 -21.84 10.24
N TYR A 12 -0.84 -20.79 11.05
CA TYR A 12 0.24 -19.83 10.93
C TYR A 12 1.60 -20.47 11.25
N ASP A 13 2.48 -20.53 10.26
CA ASP A 13 3.90 -20.89 10.41
C ASP A 13 4.79 -19.69 10.05
N PRO A 14 5.56 -19.12 11.00
CA PRO A 14 6.51 -18.04 10.73
C PRO A 14 7.58 -18.38 9.68
N LYS A 15 7.86 -19.68 9.44
CA LYS A 15 8.80 -20.13 8.41
C LYS A 15 8.16 -20.29 7.03
N ARG A 16 6.82 -20.27 6.94
CA ARG A 16 6.05 -20.34 5.69
C ARG A 16 5.02 -19.20 5.66
N PRO A 17 5.48 -17.93 5.62
CA PRO A 17 4.59 -16.78 5.69
C PRO A 17 3.71 -16.68 4.44
N ILE A 18 2.42 -16.48 4.62
CA ILE A 18 1.47 -16.23 3.53
C ILE A 18 1.36 -14.73 3.32
N ILE A 19 1.95 -14.26 2.22
CA ILE A 19 2.05 -12.84 1.90
C ILE A 19 1.19 -12.53 0.68
N ARG A 20 0.33 -11.52 0.80
CA ARG A 20 -0.37 -10.90 -0.32
C ARG A 20 0.36 -9.64 -0.73
N LEU A 21 0.51 -9.41 -2.04
CA LEU A 21 1.11 -8.20 -2.59
C LEU A 21 0.10 -7.49 -3.48
N ASP A 22 0.05 -6.17 -3.37
CA ASP A 22 -0.72 -5.31 -4.28
C ASP A 22 -0.01 -3.97 -4.49
N GLU A 23 -0.45 -3.23 -5.49
CA GLU A 23 0.06 -1.91 -5.84
C GLU A 23 -1.07 -0.93 -6.16
N LYS A 24 -0.88 0.35 -5.82
CA LYS A 24 -1.84 1.40 -6.14
C LYS A 24 -1.16 2.68 -6.61
N PRO A 25 -1.48 3.18 -7.82
CA PRO A 25 -1.12 4.54 -8.20
C PRO A 25 -1.95 5.54 -7.37
N LYS A 26 -1.28 6.56 -6.85
CA LYS A 26 -1.88 7.63 -6.06
C LYS A 26 -1.60 8.98 -6.70
N GLN A 27 -2.65 9.71 -7.02
CA GLN A 27 -2.55 11.12 -7.40
C GLN A 27 -2.24 11.96 -6.17
N LEU A 28 -1.30 12.88 -6.33
CA LEU A 28 -0.96 13.88 -5.33
C LEU A 28 -1.74 15.15 -5.68
N LEU A 29 -2.69 15.51 -4.82
CA LEU A 29 -3.61 16.61 -5.03
C LEU A 29 -3.41 17.65 -3.93
N GLU A 30 -3.52 18.92 -4.31
CA GLU A 30 -3.51 20.06 -3.40
C GLU A 30 -4.76 20.91 -3.67
N ASP A 31 -5.28 21.52 -2.62
CA ASP A 31 -6.44 22.40 -2.72
C ASP A 31 -6.03 23.67 -3.46
N LYS A 32 -6.75 24.02 -4.54
CA LYS A 32 -6.44 25.24 -5.29
C LYS A 32 -6.79 26.51 -4.50
N ARG A 33 -7.70 26.39 -3.53
CA ARG A 33 -8.15 27.49 -2.68
C ARG A 33 -8.23 27.03 -1.23
N ASN A 34 -7.91 27.93 -0.31
CA ASN A 34 -8.06 27.66 1.11
C ASN A 34 -9.53 27.40 1.46
N PRO A 35 -9.82 26.41 2.32
CA PRO A 35 -11.18 26.16 2.81
C PRO A 35 -11.77 27.40 3.49
N ILE A 36 -13.09 27.56 3.38
CA ILE A 36 -13.82 28.60 4.12
C ILE A 36 -14.07 28.08 5.53
N PRO A 37 -13.58 28.75 6.59
CA PRO A 37 -13.72 28.27 7.96
C PRO A 37 -15.17 28.13 8.40
N MET A 38 -15.40 27.16 9.28
CA MET A 38 -16.70 26.93 9.91
C MET A 38 -17.17 28.15 10.71
N LYS A 39 -18.48 28.39 10.70
CA LYS A 39 -19.18 29.37 11.56
C LYS A 39 -20.39 28.69 12.22
N PRO A 40 -20.94 29.21 13.34
CA PRO A 40 -22.19 28.68 13.88
C PRO A 40 -23.28 28.60 12.81
N GLY A 41 -23.84 27.41 12.59
CA GLY A 41 -24.84 27.15 11.55
C GLY A 41 -24.30 27.01 10.12
N SER A 42 -22.98 27.06 9.90
CA SER A 42 -22.38 26.87 8.58
C SER A 42 -21.12 25.98 8.66
N PRO A 43 -21.15 24.75 8.10
CA PRO A 43 -19.99 23.87 8.12
C PRO A 43 -18.83 24.46 7.30
N GLU A 44 -17.62 23.94 7.55
CA GLU A 44 -16.46 24.21 6.72
C GLU A 44 -16.73 23.83 5.26
N LYS A 45 -16.26 24.65 4.32
CA LYS A 45 -16.47 24.43 2.88
C LYS A 45 -15.15 24.30 2.16
N TYR A 46 -15.02 23.22 1.41
CA TYR A 46 -13.89 22.94 0.53
C TYR A 46 -14.30 23.24 -0.91
N ASP A 47 -13.40 23.84 -1.68
CA ASP A 47 -13.60 23.98 -3.13
C ASP A 47 -13.37 22.62 -3.81
N TYR A 48 -14.01 22.38 -4.94
CA TYR A 48 -13.84 21.14 -5.70
C TYR A 48 -12.64 21.21 -6.66
N GLU A 49 -12.15 22.41 -6.97
CA GLU A 49 -10.96 22.60 -7.80
C GLU A 49 -9.69 22.20 -7.06
N TYR A 50 -8.85 21.40 -7.71
CA TYR A 50 -7.57 20.95 -7.18
C TYR A 50 -6.41 21.22 -8.15
N VAL A 51 -5.20 21.30 -7.60
CA VAL A 51 -3.95 21.30 -8.35
C VAL A 51 -3.36 19.89 -8.34
N ARG A 52 -2.97 19.39 -9.52
CA ARG A 52 -2.38 18.05 -9.66
C ARG A 52 -0.86 18.14 -9.55
N ASN A 53 -0.32 17.66 -8.43
CA ASN A 53 1.12 17.66 -8.12
C ASN A 53 1.81 16.35 -8.56
N GLY A 54 1.33 15.76 -9.65
CA GLY A 54 1.84 14.49 -10.19
C GLY A 54 1.22 13.25 -9.56
N THR A 55 1.98 12.15 -9.58
CA THR A 55 1.55 10.83 -9.12
C THR A 55 2.69 10.10 -8.41
N ALA A 56 2.33 9.23 -7.47
CA ALA A 56 3.21 8.25 -6.87
C ALA A 56 2.61 6.85 -7.03
N ASN A 57 3.39 5.82 -6.76
CA ASN A 57 2.93 4.44 -6.65
C ASN A 57 3.20 3.93 -5.24
N ILE A 58 2.30 3.10 -4.72
CA ILE A 58 2.43 2.49 -3.40
C ILE A 58 2.42 0.97 -3.59
N PHE A 59 3.51 0.30 -3.25
CA PHE A 59 3.56 -1.15 -3.09
C PHE A 59 3.20 -1.52 -1.65
N VAL A 60 2.41 -2.57 -1.49
CA VAL A 60 2.03 -3.11 -0.18
C VAL A 60 2.13 -4.62 -0.21
N ALA A 61 2.85 -5.18 0.75
CA ALA A 61 2.85 -6.60 1.06
C ALA A 61 2.25 -6.81 2.46
N VAL A 62 1.28 -7.72 2.59
CA VAL A 62 0.56 -7.99 3.84
C VAL A 62 0.65 -9.46 4.18
N GLU A 63 1.16 -9.75 5.38
CA GLU A 63 1.12 -11.05 6.03
C GLU A 63 0.00 -11.02 7.07
N PHE A 64 -1.20 -11.39 6.64
CA PHE A 64 -2.41 -11.15 7.42
C PHE A 64 -2.47 -11.96 8.72
N LYS A 65 -1.96 -13.18 8.74
CA LYS A 65 -1.94 -14.04 9.95
C LYS A 65 -0.96 -13.53 11.02
N ALA A 66 0.11 -12.84 10.63
CA ALA A 66 1.05 -12.21 11.56
C ALA A 66 0.70 -10.76 11.92
N GLY A 67 -0.34 -10.17 11.29
CA GLY A 67 -0.70 -8.77 11.48
C GLY A 67 0.35 -7.79 10.97
N LYS A 68 1.20 -8.19 10.01
CA LYS A 68 2.31 -7.38 9.50
C LYS A 68 2.06 -6.88 8.09
N ARG A 69 2.58 -5.70 7.78
CA ARG A 69 2.65 -5.19 6.41
C ARG A 69 3.97 -4.48 6.14
N THR A 70 4.43 -4.60 4.90
CA THR A 70 5.57 -3.85 4.37
C THR A 70 5.08 -2.96 3.25
N THR A 71 5.40 -1.68 3.29
CA THR A 71 5.00 -0.72 2.27
C THR A 71 6.20 0.03 1.70
N GLN A 72 6.08 0.44 0.44
CA GLN A 72 7.07 1.30 -0.21
C GLN A 72 6.37 2.24 -1.18
N VAL A 73 6.65 3.54 -1.04
CA VAL A 73 6.21 4.55 -1.99
C VAL A 73 7.33 4.77 -3.01
N THR A 74 6.99 4.71 -4.30
CA THR A 74 7.91 4.97 -5.40
C THR A 74 7.33 6.08 -6.27
N GLN A 75 8.20 6.83 -6.95
CA GLN A 75 7.75 7.88 -7.86
C GLN A 75 7.09 7.29 -9.13
N ARG A 76 7.53 6.08 -9.54
CA ARG A 76 7.08 5.37 -10.74
C ARG A 76 6.74 3.92 -10.41
N ARG A 77 6.05 3.26 -11.34
CA ARG A 77 5.66 1.85 -11.28
C ARG A 77 6.30 1.08 -12.42
N THR A 78 7.62 1.00 -12.42
CA THR A 78 8.38 0.23 -13.41
C THR A 78 8.62 -1.19 -12.94
N MET A 79 8.97 -2.09 -13.86
CA MET A 79 9.40 -3.45 -13.51
C MET A 79 10.62 -3.44 -12.58
N VAL A 80 11.51 -2.45 -12.71
CA VAL A 80 12.68 -2.29 -11.84
C VAL A 80 12.26 -1.92 -10.43
N ASP A 81 11.31 -1.00 -10.28
CA ASP A 81 10.76 -0.62 -8.96
C ASP A 81 10.12 -1.83 -8.26
N PHE A 82 9.34 -2.62 -9.01
CA PHE A 82 8.73 -3.86 -8.51
C PHE A 82 9.79 -4.90 -8.09
N ALA A 83 10.80 -5.15 -8.93
CA ALA A 83 11.86 -6.09 -8.61
C ALA A 83 12.66 -5.67 -7.37
N GLN A 84 12.91 -4.37 -7.19
CA GLN A 84 13.54 -3.83 -5.99
C GLN A 84 12.67 -4.03 -4.75
N PHE A 85 11.36 -3.79 -4.85
CA PHE A 85 10.42 -4.08 -3.75
C PHE A 85 10.41 -5.56 -3.37
N MET A 86 10.36 -6.46 -4.35
CA MET A 86 10.42 -7.91 -4.12
C MET A 86 11.74 -8.35 -3.49
N LYS A 87 12.87 -7.83 -3.98
CA LYS A 87 14.19 -8.08 -3.40
C LYS A 87 14.22 -7.68 -1.93
N ARG A 88 13.73 -6.49 -1.62
CA ARG A 88 13.64 -5.98 -0.24
C ARG A 88 12.75 -6.87 0.63
N LEU A 89 11.59 -7.25 0.11
CA LEU A 89 10.63 -8.11 0.83
C LEU A 89 11.26 -9.46 1.19
N VAL A 90 11.88 -10.15 0.23
CA VAL A 90 12.46 -11.48 0.43
C VAL A 90 13.74 -11.41 1.28
N ILE A 91 14.67 -10.50 0.96
CA ILE A 91 15.99 -10.47 1.59
C ILE A 91 15.96 -9.80 2.96
N GLU A 92 15.17 -8.74 3.16
CA GLU A 92 15.19 -7.99 4.43
C GLU A 92 14.05 -8.37 5.38
N LYS A 93 12.87 -8.74 4.86
CA LYS A 93 11.69 -9.00 5.71
C LYS A 93 11.46 -10.48 5.97
N TYR A 94 11.74 -11.34 4.99
CA TYR A 94 11.46 -12.77 5.06
C TYR A 94 12.69 -13.65 4.82
N SER A 95 13.86 -13.17 5.23
CA SER A 95 15.14 -13.87 5.03
C SER A 95 15.23 -15.24 5.72
N GLN A 96 14.34 -15.50 6.70
CA GLN A 96 14.29 -16.73 7.50
C GLN A 96 13.19 -17.70 7.03
N ALA A 97 12.43 -17.33 5.98
CA ALA A 97 11.44 -18.22 5.41
C ALA A 97 12.13 -19.43 4.77
N LYS A 98 11.48 -20.60 4.86
CA LYS A 98 11.94 -21.81 4.18
C LYS A 98 11.64 -21.69 2.68
N VAL A 99 12.60 -22.15 1.88
CA VAL A 99 12.46 -22.36 0.43
C VAL A 99 11.85 -23.72 0.17
#